data_AF-R7STE8-F1
#
_entry.id   AF-R7STE8-F1
#
_cell.length_a   1.000
_cell.length_b   1.000
_cell.length_c   1.000
_cell.angle_alpha   90.00
_cell.angle_beta   90.00
_cell.angle_gamma   90.00
#
_symmetry.space_group_name_H-M   'P 1'
#
loop_
_entity.id
_entity.type
_entity.pdbx_description
1 polymer ?
#
loop_
_entity_poly.entity_id
_entity_poly.type
_entity_poly.pdbx_seq_one_letter_code
_entity_poly.pdbx_strand_id
1 'polypeptide(L)'
;MVYFASKFIVVALAGFAAAAPLRLTRRAFQEQDYADFQISDGTAGNAQAEANAVFVDPFDGVDLATVDDATLKAVQTMREAAESAETDQFNPQIDAASGDEATALQNGKIKNKVLKLTGEIQALNIQLAQAQASGDDTSSIQSKISEEQTKLNNNISLDQKASGQPSKGVTGGSAASSSDSSAAASASDSASAAASTTSAASATKTKAANTKSAKASKATSSAAVATPSAPVDAATGTDGSSISFPVQDYAAFQISDGTAGSAQEHANAVFVDPFAGVDLATVDDSIVENINTMREAAESAETDQFNPAIDAASGADADALQNGKIANKVLKLTGEVQALNIKIAKAQAAGSDTSDLESSLADEQKKLTTNIATDQKHAGEAQKGVA
;
A
#
# COMPACT_ATOMS: atom_id res chain seq x y z
N MET A 1 -20.17 69.81 69.33
CA MET A 1 -20.20 70.70 68.15
C MET A 1 -19.06 70.26 67.23
N VAL A 2 -19.38 70.03 65.96
CA VAL A 2 -18.50 69.93 64.78
C VAL A 2 -17.65 68.65 64.60
N TYR A 3 -17.89 68.03 63.45
CA TYR A 3 -17.29 66.83 62.82
C TYR A 3 -15.82 67.02 62.39
N PHE A 4 -15.06 65.91 62.27
CA PHE A 4 -14.24 65.64 61.08
C PHE A 4 -14.05 64.12 60.87
N ALA A 5 -14.32 63.68 59.64
CA ALA A 5 -14.21 62.30 59.16
C ALA A 5 -12.75 61.93 58.85
N SER A 6 -12.33 60.72 59.24
CA SER A 6 -11.01 60.17 58.90
C SER A 6 -11.18 58.87 58.11
N LYS A 7 -10.59 58.85 56.90
CA LYS A 7 -10.63 57.74 55.95
C LYS A 7 -9.52 56.74 56.28
N PHE A 8 -9.85 55.47 56.49
CA PHE A 8 -8.88 54.39 56.50
C PHE A 8 -8.70 53.83 55.09
N ILE A 9 -7.48 53.92 54.57
CA ILE A 9 -7.04 53.33 53.30
C ILE A 9 -6.52 51.92 53.61
N VAL A 10 -7.12 50.91 52.98
CA VAL A 10 -6.64 49.52 53.00
C VAL A 10 -5.66 49.35 51.84
N VAL A 11 -4.40 49.06 52.14
CA VAL A 11 -3.38 48.68 51.15
C VAL A 11 -3.39 47.15 51.04
N ALA A 12 -3.92 46.64 49.91
CA ALA A 12 -3.81 45.23 49.55
C ALA A 12 -2.49 45.00 48.79
N LEU A 13 -1.64 44.14 49.34
CA LEU A 13 -0.40 43.69 48.71
C LEU A 13 -0.73 42.55 47.72
N ALA A 14 -0.68 42.83 46.42
CA ALA A 14 -0.80 41.81 45.38
C ALA A 14 0.59 41.19 45.11
N GLY A 15 0.76 39.91 45.45
CA GLY A 15 1.94 39.12 45.08
C GLY A 15 1.86 38.71 43.61
N PHE A 16 2.75 39.23 42.77
CA PHE A 16 2.96 38.73 41.42
C PHE A 16 3.77 37.43 41.47
N ALA A 17 3.10 36.30 41.21
CA ALA A 17 3.78 35.06 40.85
C ALA A 17 4.14 35.13 39.35
N ALA A 18 5.40 35.42 39.04
CA ALA A 18 5.92 35.28 37.69
C ALA A 18 6.14 33.79 37.40
N ALA A 19 5.17 33.14 36.76
CA ALA A 19 5.37 31.82 36.17
C ALA A 19 6.27 31.99 34.94
N ALA A 20 7.52 31.55 35.02
CA ALA A 20 8.37 31.41 33.85
C ALA A 20 7.76 30.32 32.95
N PRO A 21 7.59 30.57 31.63
CA PRO A 21 7.13 29.53 30.72
C PRO A 21 8.17 28.42 30.69
N LEU A 22 7.80 27.24 31.19
CA LEU A 22 8.53 26.00 30.91
C LEU A 22 8.42 25.78 29.40
N ARG A 23 9.47 26.14 28.66
CA ARG A 23 9.63 25.68 27.29
C ARG A 23 9.94 24.18 27.38
N LEU A 24 8.90 23.35 27.35
CA LEU A 24 9.06 21.95 26.96
C LEU A 24 9.70 22.00 25.57
N THR A 25 10.98 21.64 25.48
CA THR A 25 11.61 21.32 24.21
C THR A 25 10.85 20.11 23.66
N ARG A 26 9.90 20.36 22.77
CA ARG A 26 9.19 19.32 22.02
C ARG A 26 10.27 18.46 21.35
N ARG A 27 10.23 17.14 21.57
CA ARG A 27 11.23 16.23 21.01
C ARG A 27 11.18 16.33 19.48
N ALA A 28 12.33 16.55 18.85
CA ALA A 28 12.45 16.40 17.40
C ALA A 28 12.05 14.97 17.02
N PHE A 29 11.33 14.82 15.91
CA PHE A 29 11.00 13.51 15.34
C PHE A 29 12.27 12.68 15.21
N GLN A 30 12.23 11.43 15.65
CA GLN A 30 13.39 10.53 15.61
C GLN A 30 13.08 9.40 14.64
N GLU A 31 13.98 9.19 13.68
CA GLU A 31 13.99 7.98 12.87
C GLU A 31 14.12 6.75 13.78
N GLN A 32 13.33 5.72 13.50
CA GLN A 32 13.30 4.48 14.26
C GLN A 32 13.43 3.28 13.32
N ASP A 33 14.02 2.20 13.80
CA ASP A 33 13.99 0.93 13.10
C ASP A 33 12.55 0.41 13.03
N TYR A 34 12.22 -0.31 11.95
CA TYR A 34 10.86 -0.86 11.76
C TYR A 34 10.34 -1.64 12.96
N ALA A 35 11.20 -2.40 13.63
CA ALA A 35 10.82 -3.19 14.80
C ALA A 35 10.34 -2.33 15.98
N ASP A 36 10.76 -1.07 16.06
CA ASP A 36 10.47 -0.18 17.18
C ASP A 36 9.22 0.68 16.97
N PHE A 37 8.84 0.96 15.72
CA PHE A 37 7.66 1.82 15.42
C PHE A 37 6.48 1.08 14.77
N GLN A 38 6.64 -0.18 14.36
CA GLN A 38 5.55 -0.95 13.78
C GLN A 38 4.36 -1.10 14.75
N ILE A 39 3.15 -1.19 14.17
CA ILE A 39 1.89 -1.23 14.93
C ILE A 39 1.10 -2.53 14.67
N SER A 40 1.71 -3.52 14.04
CA SER A 40 1.03 -4.68 13.48
C SER A 40 0.66 -5.77 14.47
N ASP A 41 1.24 -5.78 15.66
CA ASP A 41 0.89 -6.74 16.71
C ASP A 41 -0.36 -6.33 17.51
N GLY A 42 -0.96 -7.31 18.18
CA GLY A 42 -2.03 -7.12 19.16
C GLY A 42 -3.42 -7.40 18.60
N THR A 43 -4.28 -6.38 18.59
CA THR A 43 -5.68 -6.48 18.18
C THR A 43 -5.97 -5.48 17.07
N ALA A 44 -6.71 -5.89 16.05
CA ALA A 44 -7.15 -5.01 14.98
C ALA A 44 -8.27 -4.06 15.44
N GLY A 45 -8.47 -2.97 14.70
CA GLY A 45 -9.54 -1.98 14.88
C GLY A 45 -9.11 -0.64 15.49
N ASN A 46 -7.80 -0.43 15.70
CA ASN A 46 -7.26 0.82 16.25
C ASN A 46 -6.04 1.35 15.47
N ALA A 47 -5.77 0.84 14.26
CA ALA A 47 -4.57 1.15 13.51
C ALA A 47 -4.42 2.65 13.20
N GLN A 48 -5.52 3.36 12.95
CA GLN A 48 -5.48 4.79 12.68
C GLN A 48 -4.88 5.59 13.86
N ALA A 49 -5.32 5.30 15.07
CA ALA A 49 -4.84 6.00 16.26
C ALA A 49 -3.35 5.68 16.52
N GLU A 50 -2.96 4.43 16.33
CA GLU A 50 -1.57 3.99 16.49
C GLU A 50 -0.65 4.61 15.42
N ALA A 51 -1.09 4.66 14.16
CA ALA A 51 -0.34 5.30 13.08
C ALA A 51 -0.22 6.82 13.27
N ASN A 52 -1.28 7.48 13.76
CA ASN A 52 -1.23 8.90 14.10
C ASN A 52 -0.23 9.18 15.23
N ALA A 53 -0.17 8.31 16.26
CA ALA A 53 0.81 8.45 17.34
C ALA A 53 2.25 8.39 16.83
N VAL A 54 2.51 7.63 15.75
CA VAL A 54 3.85 7.52 15.14
C VAL A 54 4.15 8.71 14.24
N PHE A 55 3.24 9.08 13.34
CA PHE A 55 3.56 10.00 12.25
C PHE A 55 2.91 11.39 12.37
N VAL A 56 1.80 11.55 13.07
CA VAL A 56 1.04 12.81 13.11
C VAL A 56 1.27 13.56 14.40
N ASP A 57 1.05 12.90 15.55
CA ASP A 57 1.14 13.50 16.88
C ASP A 57 2.52 14.14 17.18
N PRO A 58 3.67 13.63 16.69
CA PRO A 58 4.95 14.31 16.87
C PRO A 58 5.01 15.72 16.28
N PHE A 59 4.15 16.03 15.30
CA PHE A 59 4.05 17.32 14.64
C PHE A 59 2.90 18.18 15.16
N ASP A 60 2.16 17.76 16.19
CA ASP A 60 1.11 18.59 16.80
C ASP A 60 1.71 19.95 17.18
N GLY A 61 1.05 21.05 16.81
CA GLY A 61 1.53 22.42 17.01
C GLY A 61 2.92 22.74 16.46
N VAL A 62 3.45 21.97 15.51
CA VAL A 62 4.63 22.29 14.71
C VAL A 62 4.19 22.97 13.41
N ASP A 63 4.86 24.05 13.03
CA ASP A 63 4.68 24.61 11.70
C ASP A 63 5.39 23.70 10.68
N LEU A 64 4.61 22.96 9.90
CA LEU A 64 5.13 21.99 8.94
C LEU A 64 6.04 22.62 7.88
N ALA A 65 5.85 23.91 7.55
CA ALA A 65 6.72 24.61 6.61
C ALA A 65 8.15 24.84 7.16
N THR A 66 8.33 24.70 8.48
CA THR A 66 9.62 24.87 9.17
C THR A 66 10.33 23.56 9.49
N VAL A 67 9.72 22.42 9.14
CA VAL A 67 10.32 21.10 9.32
C VAL A 67 11.56 20.99 8.44
N ASP A 68 12.68 20.57 9.04
CA ASP A 68 13.94 20.42 8.33
C ASP A 68 14.00 19.14 7.47
N ASP A 69 14.88 19.15 6.47
CA ASP A 69 15.05 18.05 5.51
C ASP A 69 15.40 16.72 6.19
N ALA A 70 16.13 16.76 7.31
CA ALA A 70 16.50 15.56 8.05
C ALA A 70 15.27 14.90 8.69
N THR A 71 14.36 15.71 9.22
CA THR A 71 13.09 15.27 9.78
C THR A 71 12.15 14.74 8.70
N LEU A 72 12.00 15.45 7.57
CA LEU A 72 11.22 14.96 6.44
C LEU A 72 11.76 13.61 5.94
N LYS A 73 13.09 13.50 5.82
CA LYS A 73 13.74 12.25 5.42
C LYS A 73 13.52 11.12 6.41
N ALA A 74 13.56 11.39 7.72
CA ALA A 74 13.25 10.39 8.73
C ALA A 74 11.81 9.84 8.60
N VAL A 75 10.82 10.71 8.33
CA VAL A 75 9.44 10.28 8.04
C VAL A 75 9.39 9.38 6.81
N GLN A 76 10.08 9.76 5.72
CA GLN A 76 10.15 8.98 4.49
C GLN A 76 10.86 7.64 4.69
N THR A 77 11.99 7.60 5.41
CA THR A 77 12.70 6.34 5.67
C THR A 77 11.85 5.38 6.51
N MET A 78 11.12 5.87 7.52
CA MET A 78 10.21 5.04 8.30
C MET A 78 9.04 4.52 7.45
N ARG A 79 8.38 5.34 6.62
CA ARG A 79 7.28 4.82 5.76
C ARG A 79 7.78 3.83 4.70
N GLU A 80 8.96 4.02 4.12
CA GLU A 80 9.60 3.07 3.20
C GLU A 80 9.96 1.74 3.89
N ALA A 81 10.38 1.80 5.16
CA ALA A 81 10.64 0.59 5.94
C ALA A 81 9.34 -0.21 6.19
N ALA A 82 8.22 0.49 6.47
CA ALA A 82 6.91 -0.14 6.56
C ALA A 82 6.48 -0.73 5.21
N GLU A 83 6.72 -0.05 4.09
CA GLU A 83 6.47 -0.59 2.75
C GLU A 83 7.26 -1.87 2.47
N SER A 84 8.56 -1.85 2.76
CA SER A 84 9.45 -2.99 2.55
C SER A 84 9.02 -4.20 3.38
N ALA A 85 8.55 -3.98 4.61
CA ALA A 85 8.01 -5.05 5.44
C ALA A 85 6.79 -5.75 4.80
N GLU A 86 5.96 -5.03 4.02
CA GLU A 86 4.83 -5.67 3.32
C GLU A 86 5.30 -6.71 2.32
N THR A 87 6.31 -6.38 1.50
CA THR A 87 6.78 -7.24 0.42
C THR A 87 7.70 -8.34 0.93
N ASP A 88 8.60 -7.99 1.84
CA ASP A 88 9.75 -8.83 2.17
C ASP A 88 9.46 -9.74 3.37
N GLN A 89 8.49 -9.37 4.21
CA GLN A 89 8.23 -10.05 5.48
C GLN A 89 6.79 -10.54 5.61
N PHE A 90 5.79 -9.69 5.34
CA PHE A 90 4.37 -10.08 5.45
C PHE A 90 3.97 -11.07 4.36
N ASN A 91 4.22 -10.76 3.08
CA ASN A 91 3.78 -11.64 1.99
C ASN A 91 4.30 -13.08 2.17
N PRO A 92 5.61 -13.34 2.38
CA PRO A 92 6.10 -14.70 2.53
C PRO A 92 5.54 -15.44 3.75
N GLN A 93 5.28 -14.72 4.86
CA GLN A 93 4.73 -15.33 6.07
C GLN A 93 3.24 -15.64 5.95
N ILE A 94 2.47 -14.76 5.29
CA ILE A 94 1.05 -15.02 5.00
C ILE A 94 0.94 -16.21 4.05
N ASP A 95 1.75 -16.26 2.99
CA ASP A 95 1.76 -17.36 2.02
C ASP A 95 2.12 -18.71 2.67
N ALA A 96 2.93 -18.70 3.72
CA ALA A 96 3.33 -19.89 4.48
C ALA A 96 2.36 -20.29 5.60
N ALA A 97 1.48 -19.38 6.03
CA ALA A 97 0.55 -19.59 7.13
C ALA A 97 -0.80 -20.13 6.64
N SER A 98 -1.61 -20.65 7.55
CA SER A 98 -2.99 -21.06 7.27
C SER A 98 -3.88 -20.86 8.49
N GLY A 99 -5.20 -20.82 8.27
CA GLY A 99 -6.19 -20.62 9.33
C GLY A 99 -5.98 -19.32 10.10
N ASP A 100 -6.21 -19.36 11.41
CA ASP A 100 -6.18 -18.18 12.29
C ASP A 100 -4.84 -17.43 12.25
N GLU A 101 -3.73 -18.12 11.99
CA GLU A 101 -2.42 -17.46 11.87
C GLU A 101 -2.30 -16.62 10.61
N ALA A 102 -2.80 -17.12 9.47
CA ALA A 102 -2.84 -16.35 8.23
C ALA A 102 -3.74 -15.12 8.39
N THR A 103 -4.91 -15.28 9.02
CA THR A 103 -5.82 -14.15 9.33
C THR A 103 -5.14 -13.13 10.24
N ALA A 104 -4.44 -13.56 11.29
CA ALA A 104 -3.74 -12.63 12.19
C ALA A 104 -2.61 -11.86 11.48
N LEU A 105 -1.85 -12.53 10.60
CA LEU A 105 -0.81 -11.89 9.79
C LEU A 105 -1.40 -10.91 8.77
N GLN A 106 -2.55 -11.22 8.16
CA GLN A 106 -3.25 -10.30 7.28
C GLN A 106 -3.76 -9.06 8.01
N ASN A 107 -4.34 -9.24 9.20
CA ASN A 107 -4.72 -8.12 10.06
C ASN A 107 -3.51 -7.24 10.39
N GLY A 108 -2.37 -7.85 10.75
CA GLY A 108 -1.13 -7.12 10.99
C GLY A 108 -0.62 -6.36 9.77
N LYS A 109 -0.76 -6.95 8.57
CA LYS A 109 -0.44 -6.29 7.31
C LYS A 109 -1.37 -5.11 7.03
N ILE A 110 -2.66 -5.21 7.33
CA ILE A 110 -3.62 -4.09 7.20
C ILE A 110 -3.19 -2.94 8.12
N LYS A 111 -2.86 -3.22 9.39
CA LYS A 111 -2.32 -2.20 10.31
C LYS A 111 -1.04 -1.57 9.76
N ASN A 112 -0.14 -2.36 9.18
CA ASN A 112 1.09 -1.86 8.54
C ASN A 112 0.80 -0.95 7.33
N LYS A 113 -0.23 -1.27 6.54
CA LYS A 113 -0.66 -0.40 5.43
C LYS A 113 -1.18 0.93 5.94
N VAL A 114 -1.98 0.94 7.01
CA VAL A 114 -2.41 2.18 7.67
C VAL A 114 -1.20 2.99 8.14
N LEU A 115 -0.25 2.35 8.80
CA LEU A 115 1.02 2.98 9.24
C LEU A 115 1.78 3.64 8.08
N LYS A 116 2.01 2.88 6.99
CA LYS A 116 2.71 3.38 5.80
C LYS A 116 2.00 4.59 5.19
N LEU A 117 0.69 4.46 4.93
CA LEU A 117 -0.11 5.49 4.26
C LEU A 117 -0.24 6.76 5.11
N THR A 118 -0.35 6.64 6.43
CA THR A 118 -0.29 7.79 7.34
C THR A 118 1.07 8.50 7.27
N GLY A 119 2.17 7.75 7.28
CA GLY A 119 3.51 8.33 7.11
C GLY A 119 3.71 8.99 5.75
N GLU A 120 3.15 8.41 4.69
CA GLU A 120 3.14 8.98 3.34
C GLU A 120 2.39 10.30 3.25
N ILE A 121 1.15 10.35 3.75
CA ILE A 121 0.34 11.56 3.80
C ILE A 121 1.00 12.63 4.68
N GLN A 122 1.61 12.25 5.81
CA GLN A 122 2.34 13.21 6.65
C GLN A 122 3.54 13.83 5.90
N ALA A 123 4.32 13.02 5.19
CA ALA A 123 5.42 13.53 4.38
C ALA A 123 4.91 14.50 3.29
N LEU A 124 3.81 14.15 2.62
CA LEU A 124 3.17 15.02 1.62
C LEU A 124 2.62 16.31 2.24
N ASN A 125 2.07 16.26 3.45
CA ASN A 125 1.59 17.46 4.17
C ASN A 125 2.76 18.40 4.55
N ILE A 126 3.92 17.84 4.91
CA ILE A 126 5.14 18.64 5.14
C ILE A 126 5.58 19.32 3.85
N GLN A 127 5.68 18.56 2.76
CA GLN A 127 6.05 19.10 1.44
C GLN A 127 5.05 20.15 0.96
N LEU A 128 3.75 19.92 1.15
CA LEU A 128 2.69 20.87 0.81
C LEU A 128 2.89 22.19 1.57
N ALA A 129 3.14 22.14 2.87
CA ALA A 129 3.34 23.34 3.68
C ALA A 129 4.61 24.10 3.26
N GLN A 130 5.70 23.39 2.95
CA GLN A 130 6.94 23.98 2.44
C GLN A 130 6.73 24.64 1.07
N ALA A 131 6.06 23.97 0.12
CA ALA A 131 5.72 24.50 -1.20
C ALA A 131 4.82 25.75 -1.09
N GLN A 132 3.80 25.71 -0.23
CA GLN A 132 2.93 26.87 0.04
C GLN A 132 3.70 28.08 0.59
N ALA A 133 4.66 27.84 1.50
CA ALA A 133 5.48 28.91 2.08
C ALA A 133 6.45 29.51 1.06
N SER A 134 6.94 28.71 0.12
CA SER A 134 7.80 29.14 -0.99
C SER A 134 7.04 29.78 -2.16
N GLY A 135 5.72 29.58 -2.23
CA GLY A 135 4.87 30.06 -3.33
C GLY A 135 4.89 29.17 -4.57
N ASP A 136 5.28 27.90 -4.41
CA ASP A 136 5.31 26.90 -5.48
C ASP A 136 3.91 26.35 -5.79
N ASP A 137 3.75 25.74 -6.98
CA ASP A 137 2.50 25.05 -7.32
C ASP A 137 2.31 23.81 -6.44
N THR A 138 1.11 23.68 -5.88
CA THR A 138 0.75 22.62 -4.93
C THR A 138 -0.21 21.59 -5.52
N SER A 139 -0.65 21.79 -6.77
CA SER A 139 -1.74 21.02 -7.36
C SER A 139 -1.42 19.52 -7.43
N SER A 140 -0.19 19.16 -7.77
CA SER A 140 0.28 17.77 -7.82
C SER A 140 0.34 17.12 -6.43
N ILE A 141 0.82 17.85 -5.42
CA ILE A 141 0.92 17.38 -4.03
C ILE A 141 -0.48 17.16 -3.45
N GLN A 142 -1.42 18.08 -3.68
CA GLN A 142 -2.81 17.96 -3.24
C GLN A 142 -3.53 16.77 -3.89
N SER A 143 -3.27 16.52 -5.18
CA SER A 143 -3.77 15.33 -5.88
C SER A 143 -3.23 14.04 -5.24
N LYS A 144 -1.91 13.96 -4.99
CA LYS A 144 -1.29 12.81 -4.30
C LYS A 144 -1.87 12.59 -2.90
N ILE A 145 -2.03 13.66 -2.11
CA ILE A 145 -2.65 13.57 -0.78
C ILE A 145 -4.06 12.98 -0.87
N SER A 146 -4.85 13.42 -1.85
CA SER A 146 -6.22 12.93 -2.03
C SER A 146 -6.26 11.44 -2.40
N GLU A 147 -5.38 11.02 -3.33
CA GLU A 147 -5.22 9.62 -3.74
C GLU A 147 -4.81 8.74 -2.54
N GLU A 148 -3.79 9.15 -1.81
CA GLU A 148 -3.29 8.42 -0.64
C GLU A 148 -4.29 8.42 0.52
N GLN A 149 -5.08 9.47 0.68
CA GLN A 149 -6.15 9.54 1.68
C GLN A 149 -7.27 8.53 1.40
N THR A 150 -7.62 8.30 0.13
CA THR A 150 -8.57 7.25 -0.26
C THR A 150 -8.02 5.88 0.11
N LYS A 151 -6.76 5.59 -0.23
CA LYS A 151 -6.08 4.34 0.13
C LYS A 151 -6.05 4.15 1.66
N LEU A 152 -5.72 5.21 2.41
CA LEU A 152 -5.69 5.19 3.88
C LEU A 152 -7.07 4.87 4.45
N ASN A 153 -8.12 5.56 4.00
CA ASN A 153 -9.49 5.36 4.47
C ASN A 153 -9.98 3.93 4.24
N ASN A 154 -9.65 3.35 3.09
CA ASN A 154 -9.99 1.95 2.79
C ASN A 154 -9.32 0.99 3.78
N ASN A 155 -8.03 1.16 4.06
CA ASN A 155 -7.32 0.29 5.01
C ASN A 155 -7.76 0.51 6.47
N ILE A 156 -8.12 1.74 6.86
CA ILE A 156 -8.74 2.01 8.17
C ILE A 156 -10.08 1.27 8.28
N SER A 157 -10.91 1.30 7.23
CA SER A 157 -12.19 0.56 7.21
C SER A 157 -11.97 -0.95 7.35
N LEU A 158 -10.97 -1.51 6.68
CA LEU A 158 -10.62 -2.93 6.81
C LEU A 158 -10.15 -3.28 8.23
N ASP A 159 -9.29 -2.46 8.83
CA ASP A 159 -8.86 -2.64 10.23
C ASP A 159 -10.06 -2.60 11.20
N GLN A 160 -10.96 -1.63 11.01
CA GLN A 160 -12.19 -1.50 11.80
C GLN A 160 -13.14 -2.69 11.61
N LYS A 161 -13.29 -3.23 10.39
CA LYS A 161 -14.06 -4.45 10.13
C LYS A 161 -13.46 -5.65 10.88
N ALA A 162 -12.14 -5.71 11.01
CA ALA A 162 -11.42 -6.73 11.77
C ALA A 162 -11.36 -6.44 13.28
N SER A 163 -12.07 -5.41 13.78
CA SER A 163 -11.96 -4.99 15.18
C SER A 163 -12.18 -6.14 16.17
N GLY A 164 -11.26 -6.25 17.14
CA GLY A 164 -11.29 -7.31 18.15
C GLY A 164 -10.64 -8.62 17.71
N GLN A 165 -10.28 -8.78 16.43
CA GLN A 165 -9.54 -9.95 15.96
C GLN A 165 -8.05 -9.84 16.30
N PRO A 166 -7.35 -10.99 16.47
CA PRO A 166 -5.91 -11.00 16.61
C PRO A 166 -5.20 -10.38 15.41
N SER A 167 -4.09 -9.70 15.67
CA SER A 167 -3.21 -9.09 14.69
C SER A 167 -1.76 -9.45 15.02
N LYS A 168 -0.98 -9.83 14.01
CA LYS A 168 0.41 -10.30 14.17
C LYS A 168 1.34 -9.55 13.23
N GLY A 169 2.37 -8.93 13.80
CA GLY A 169 3.43 -8.24 13.08
C GLY A 169 4.51 -9.18 12.56
N VAL A 170 5.42 -8.59 11.79
CA VAL A 170 6.57 -9.28 11.20
C VAL A 170 7.84 -8.54 11.58
N THR A 171 8.42 -8.91 12.72
CA THR A 171 9.77 -8.49 13.10
C THR A 171 10.54 -9.78 13.41
N GLY A 172 11.70 -9.94 12.78
CA GLY A 172 12.37 -11.23 12.54
C GLY A 172 12.23 -12.30 13.64
N GLY A 173 11.92 -13.53 13.21
CA GLY A 173 11.73 -14.69 14.07
C GLY A 173 12.91 -14.97 15.03
N SER A 174 12.84 -14.44 16.23
CA SER A 174 13.42 -14.98 17.47
C SER A 174 13.05 -14.07 18.64
N ALA A 175 11.85 -14.28 19.20
CA ALA A 175 11.57 -13.97 20.59
C ALA A 175 10.69 -15.09 21.17
N ALA A 176 11.34 -15.84 22.05
CA ALA A 176 10.86 -16.94 22.86
C ALA A 176 9.37 -16.94 23.24
N SER A 177 8.79 -18.14 23.12
CA SER A 177 8.07 -18.82 24.20
C SER A 177 8.00 -18.02 25.51
N SER A 178 6.83 -17.45 25.79
CA SER A 178 6.38 -17.20 27.15
C SER A 178 5.05 -17.93 27.37
N SER A 179 5.17 -19.26 27.45
CA SER A 179 4.34 -20.03 28.34
C SER A 179 4.62 -19.59 29.79
N ASP A 180 3.68 -18.91 30.42
CA ASP A 180 3.21 -19.19 31.80
C ASP A 180 2.02 -18.26 32.12
N SER A 181 0.79 -18.75 32.22
CA SER A 181 0.19 -19.55 33.32
C SER A 181 -0.49 -18.70 34.39
N SER A 182 -1.84 -18.65 34.35
CA SER A 182 -2.73 -18.85 35.51
C SER A 182 -4.14 -19.20 34.96
N ALA A 183 -4.58 -20.46 34.97
CA ALA A 183 -4.98 -21.36 36.06
C ALA A 183 -6.37 -21.04 36.66
N ALA A 184 -7.38 -21.78 36.19
CA ALA A 184 -8.49 -22.38 36.97
C ALA A 184 -9.26 -23.35 36.03
N ALA A 185 -8.87 -24.62 35.94
CA ALA A 185 -9.33 -25.74 36.77
C ALA A 185 -10.83 -26.07 36.62
N SER A 186 -11.15 -27.10 35.82
CA SER A 186 -11.93 -28.26 36.28
C SER A 186 -11.78 -29.44 35.32
N ALA A 187 -11.43 -30.58 35.91
CA ALA A 187 -11.13 -31.86 35.30
C ALA A 187 -12.40 -32.69 35.06
N SER A 188 -12.34 -33.62 34.10
CA SER A 188 -12.23 -35.07 34.42
C SER A 188 -12.25 -35.93 33.15
N ASP A 189 -11.17 -36.70 32.96
CA ASP A 189 -11.13 -38.14 32.63
C ASP A 189 -12.12 -38.74 31.60
N SER A 190 -11.72 -39.56 30.62
CA SER A 190 -10.77 -40.67 30.73
C SER A 190 -10.60 -41.40 29.38
N ALA A 191 -9.36 -41.83 29.14
CA ALA A 191 -8.90 -43.10 28.53
C ALA A 191 -9.68 -43.79 27.39
N SER A 192 -8.97 -44.11 26.30
CA SER A 192 -8.56 -45.51 26.02
C SER A 192 -7.74 -45.61 24.73
N ALA A 193 -6.63 -46.34 24.84
CA ALA A 193 -5.75 -46.79 23.78
C ALA A 193 -6.43 -47.76 22.79
N ALA A 194 -5.86 -47.90 21.59
CA ALA A 194 -5.48 -49.19 21.01
C ALA A 194 -4.67 -49.00 19.72
N ALA A 195 -3.57 -49.73 19.63
CA ALA A 195 -2.69 -49.90 18.48
C ALA A 195 -3.08 -51.14 17.66
N SER A 196 -2.74 -51.16 16.36
CA SER A 196 -2.32 -52.33 15.56
C SER A 196 -2.21 -51.92 14.08
N THR A 197 -1.02 -51.76 13.46
CA THR A 197 -0.21 -52.77 12.72
C THR A 197 -1.01 -53.52 11.64
N THR A 198 -0.77 -53.28 10.35
CA THR A 198 0.03 -54.07 9.36
C THR A 198 -0.59 -53.75 7.98
N SER A 199 0.02 -53.81 6.80
CA SER A 199 1.15 -54.53 6.24
C SER A 199 1.46 -53.92 4.86
N ALA A 200 2.70 -54.12 4.42
CA ALA A 200 3.25 -53.79 3.12
C ALA A 200 2.54 -54.50 1.93
N ALA A 201 2.68 -53.90 0.75
CA ALA A 201 3.08 -54.63 -0.46
C ALA A 201 3.52 -53.64 -1.56
N SER A 202 4.75 -53.83 -2.02
CA SER A 202 5.32 -53.18 -3.20
C SER A 202 4.83 -53.86 -4.49
N ALA A 203 4.74 -53.12 -5.60
CA ALA A 203 4.93 -53.71 -6.92
C ALA A 203 5.36 -52.65 -7.96
N THR A 204 6.59 -52.84 -8.41
CA THR A 204 7.29 -52.21 -9.54
C THR A 204 6.73 -52.65 -10.90
N LYS A 205 7.09 -51.89 -11.95
CA LYS A 205 6.97 -52.11 -13.42
C LYS A 205 5.68 -51.57 -14.04
N THR A 206 5.68 -50.90 -15.20
CA THR A 206 6.60 -51.01 -16.34
C THR A 206 6.51 -49.77 -17.23
N LYS A 207 7.68 -49.39 -17.76
CA LYS A 207 7.93 -48.56 -18.94
C LYS A 207 7.27 -49.19 -20.18
N ALA A 208 6.50 -48.39 -20.94
CA ALA A 208 6.29 -48.63 -22.37
C ALA A 208 6.06 -47.29 -23.08
N ALA A 209 6.94 -47.02 -24.05
CA ALA A 209 6.89 -45.90 -24.95
C ALA A 209 5.83 -46.11 -26.04
N ASN A 210 5.21 -45.04 -26.52
CA ASN A 210 4.90 -44.93 -27.95
C ASN A 210 4.79 -43.46 -28.43
N THR A 211 5.80 -43.08 -29.20
CA THR A 211 5.79 -42.27 -30.43
C THR A 211 4.68 -41.24 -30.73
N LYS A 212 5.12 -39.97 -30.80
CA LYS A 212 5.22 -39.10 -32.01
C LYS A 212 3.96 -38.81 -32.85
N SER A 213 3.48 -37.58 -32.74
CA SER A 213 3.16 -36.64 -33.85
C SER A 213 3.03 -35.24 -33.27
N ALA A 214 4.03 -34.37 -33.40
CA ALA A 214 4.38 -33.54 -34.55
C ALA A 214 3.64 -32.19 -34.58
N LYS A 215 4.46 -31.14 -34.41
CA LYS A 215 4.38 -29.83 -35.09
C LYS A 215 3.55 -28.72 -34.43
N ALA A 216 4.23 -27.89 -33.65
CA ALA A 216 4.01 -26.45 -33.67
C ALA A 216 5.35 -25.72 -33.52
N SER A 217 5.40 -24.56 -34.17
CA SER A 217 6.54 -23.87 -34.71
C SER A 217 7.39 -23.18 -33.65
N LYS A 218 8.71 -23.27 -33.82
CA LYS A 218 9.72 -22.47 -33.12
C LYS A 218 9.57 -21.01 -33.54
N ALA A 219 9.00 -20.17 -32.68
CA ALA A 219 9.15 -18.73 -32.74
C ALA A 219 10.22 -18.32 -31.71
N THR A 220 11.31 -17.79 -32.23
CA THR A 220 12.41 -17.19 -31.50
C THR A 220 11.94 -15.95 -30.74
N SER A 221 11.82 -16.05 -29.42
CA SER A 221 11.71 -14.91 -28.52
C SER A 221 13.09 -14.26 -28.38
N SER A 222 13.32 -13.19 -29.16
CA SER A 222 14.41 -12.26 -28.90
C SER A 222 13.97 -11.31 -27.79
N ALA A 223 14.66 -11.43 -26.65
CA ALA A 223 14.66 -10.45 -25.59
C ALA A 223 15.02 -9.05 -26.15
N ALA A 224 14.20 -8.06 -25.84
CA ALA A 224 14.60 -6.66 -25.89
C ALA A 224 14.31 -6.06 -24.51
N VAL A 225 15.37 -6.03 -23.72
CA VAL A 225 15.50 -5.25 -22.48
C VAL A 225 15.40 -3.78 -22.86
N ALA A 226 14.40 -3.07 -22.34
CA ALA A 226 14.34 -1.63 -22.43
C ALA A 226 15.18 -1.04 -21.28
N THR A 227 16.36 -0.53 -21.62
CA THR A 227 17.17 0.41 -20.83
C THR A 227 17.34 1.70 -21.65
N PRO A 228 17.63 2.83 -21.01
CA PRO A 228 16.95 4.09 -21.23
C PRO A 228 17.40 4.77 -22.53
N SER A 229 16.44 5.17 -23.34
CA SER A 229 16.70 6.06 -24.46
C SER A 229 16.78 7.50 -23.97
N ALA A 230 17.82 8.17 -24.46
CA ALA A 230 18.07 9.61 -24.38
C ALA A 230 16.88 10.44 -24.95
N PRO A 231 16.88 11.78 -24.80
CA PRO A 231 15.67 12.60 -24.82
C PRO A 231 14.96 12.47 -26.17
N VAL A 232 13.67 12.19 -26.09
CA VAL A 232 12.79 12.15 -27.25
C VAL A 232 12.70 13.54 -27.87
N ASP A 233 13.10 13.64 -29.15
CA ASP A 233 12.66 14.72 -30.02
C ASP A 233 11.14 14.83 -29.97
N ALA A 234 10.63 16.06 -29.87
CA ALA A 234 9.22 16.40 -29.84
C ALA A 234 8.49 15.93 -31.11
N ALA A 235 8.10 14.66 -31.16
CA ALA A 235 7.14 14.15 -32.11
C ALA A 235 5.75 14.62 -31.65
N THR A 236 5.16 15.53 -32.43
CA THR A 236 3.82 16.08 -32.22
C THR A 236 2.78 14.96 -32.27
N GLY A 237 2.38 14.44 -31.11
CA GLY A 237 1.22 13.56 -30.98
C GLY A 237 -0.05 14.27 -31.46
N THR A 238 -1.09 13.51 -31.80
CA THR A 238 -2.39 14.11 -32.10
C THR A 238 -2.98 14.72 -30.83
N ASP A 239 -3.62 15.88 -30.96
CA ASP A 239 -4.33 16.55 -29.87
C ASP A 239 -5.29 15.59 -29.16
N GLY A 240 -5.05 15.41 -27.86
CA GLY A 240 -5.75 14.50 -26.96
C GLY A 240 -7.03 15.08 -26.38
N SER A 241 -7.34 16.36 -26.65
CA SER A 241 -8.55 17.03 -26.13
C SER A 241 -9.87 16.36 -26.56
N SER A 242 -9.83 15.57 -27.65
CA SER A 242 -10.99 14.87 -28.20
C SER A 242 -11.13 13.41 -27.75
N ILE A 243 -10.19 12.90 -26.94
CA ILE A 243 -10.24 11.52 -26.45
C ILE A 243 -11.30 11.38 -25.38
N SER A 244 -12.07 10.29 -25.50
CA SER A 244 -12.99 9.84 -24.47
C SER A 244 -12.40 8.62 -23.78
N PHE A 245 -12.21 8.73 -22.47
CA PHE A 245 -11.81 7.63 -21.61
C PHE A 245 -12.81 7.54 -20.45
N PRO A 246 -13.99 6.92 -20.65
CA PRO A 246 -15.04 6.90 -19.64
C PRO A 246 -14.69 5.96 -18.50
N VAL A 247 -15.16 6.28 -17.29
CA VAL A 247 -15.15 5.34 -16.15
C VAL A 247 -15.92 4.08 -16.55
N GLN A 248 -15.33 2.93 -16.26
CA GLN A 248 -15.94 1.62 -16.45
C GLN A 248 -16.14 0.94 -15.10
N ASP A 249 -17.22 0.16 -14.98
CA ASP A 249 -17.40 -0.73 -13.82
C ASP A 249 -16.26 -1.76 -13.79
N TYR A 250 -15.81 -2.15 -12.60
CA TYR A 250 -14.69 -3.09 -12.45
C TYR A 250 -14.89 -4.39 -13.26
N ALA A 251 -16.10 -4.95 -13.26
CA ALA A 251 -16.42 -6.14 -14.03
C ALA A 251 -16.19 -5.99 -15.56
N ALA A 252 -16.21 -4.76 -16.08
CA ALA A 252 -16.04 -4.48 -17.51
C ALA A 252 -14.58 -4.33 -17.95
N PHE A 253 -13.65 -3.97 -17.05
CA PHE A 253 -12.24 -3.74 -17.40
C PHE A 253 -11.25 -4.63 -16.64
N GLN A 254 -11.71 -5.44 -15.69
CA GLN A 254 -10.85 -6.39 -14.98
C GLN A 254 -10.20 -7.40 -15.92
N ILE A 255 -8.96 -7.82 -15.59
CA ILE A 255 -8.13 -8.71 -16.43
C ILE A 255 -7.78 -10.02 -15.71
N SER A 256 -8.54 -10.35 -14.68
CA SER A 256 -8.23 -11.33 -13.65
C SER A 256 -8.67 -12.75 -13.95
N ASP A 257 -9.43 -12.99 -15.01
CA ASP A 257 -9.85 -14.32 -15.45
C ASP A 257 -9.02 -14.84 -16.63
N GLY A 258 -8.85 -16.17 -16.68
CA GLY A 258 -8.28 -16.87 -17.83
C GLY A 258 -7.00 -17.61 -17.50
N THR A 259 -5.90 -17.18 -18.10
CA THR A 259 -4.59 -17.84 -17.99
C THR A 259 -3.53 -16.80 -17.69
N ALA A 260 -2.75 -17.03 -16.65
CA ALA A 260 -1.69 -16.12 -16.22
C ALA A 260 -0.59 -15.98 -17.29
N GLY A 261 0.16 -14.87 -17.21
CA GLY A 261 1.31 -14.56 -18.05
C GLY A 261 1.08 -13.50 -19.13
N SER A 262 -0.14 -12.98 -19.28
CA SER A 262 -0.50 -11.93 -20.24
C SER A 262 -1.08 -10.68 -19.59
N ALA A 263 -0.93 -10.51 -18.27
CA ALA A 263 -1.55 -9.39 -17.55
C ALA A 263 -1.06 -8.03 -18.05
N GLN A 264 0.22 -7.91 -18.42
CA GLN A 264 0.76 -6.66 -18.97
C GLN A 264 0.04 -6.23 -20.25
N GLU A 265 -0.17 -7.17 -21.18
CA GLU A 265 -0.83 -6.89 -22.46
C GLU A 265 -2.27 -6.42 -22.23
N HIS A 266 -3.01 -7.12 -21.37
CA HIS A 266 -4.38 -6.74 -21.06
C HIS A 266 -4.47 -5.40 -20.30
N ALA A 267 -3.55 -5.13 -19.36
CA ALA A 267 -3.51 -3.86 -18.65
C ALA A 267 -3.17 -2.69 -19.58
N ASN A 268 -2.26 -2.89 -20.54
CA ASN A 268 -1.94 -1.90 -21.55
C ASN A 268 -3.13 -1.61 -22.46
N ALA A 269 -3.89 -2.64 -22.87
CA ALA A 269 -5.10 -2.45 -23.65
C ALA A 269 -6.15 -1.58 -22.94
N VAL A 270 -6.19 -1.62 -21.60
CA VAL A 270 -7.10 -0.79 -20.79
C VAL A 270 -6.57 0.63 -20.62
N PHE A 271 -5.31 0.81 -20.23
CA PHE A 271 -4.82 2.12 -19.76
C PHE A 271 -3.80 2.80 -20.66
N VAL A 272 -3.12 2.08 -21.56
CA VAL A 272 -2.01 2.64 -22.36
C VAL A 272 -2.42 2.81 -23.83
N ASP A 273 -2.90 1.74 -24.44
CA ASP A 273 -3.24 1.70 -25.87
C ASP A 273 -4.29 2.75 -26.30
N PRO A 274 -5.29 3.12 -25.46
CA PRO A 274 -6.22 4.21 -25.79
C PRO A 274 -5.54 5.57 -26.03
N PHE A 275 -4.29 5.73 -25.58
CA PHE A 275 -3.49 6.95 -25.73
C PHE A 275 -2.35 6.82 -26.75
N ALA A 276 -2.31 5.72 -27.52
CA ALA A 276 -1.27 5.52 -28.51
C ALA A 276 -1.29 6.62 -29.59
N GLY A 277 -0.16 7.34 -29.73
CA GLY A 277 -0.01 8.44 -30.70
C GLY A 277 -0.62 9.78 -30.26
N VAL A 278 -1.05 9.88 -29.01
CA VAL A 278 -1.73 11.04 -28.44
C VAL A 278 -0.73 11.91 -27.69
N ASP A 279 -0.88 13.22 -27.81
CA ASP A 279 -0.16 14.14 -26.92
C ASP A 279 -0.80 14.15 -25.52
N LEU A 280 -0.15 13.46 -24.59
CA LEU A 280 -0.61 13.35 -23.19
C LEU A 280 -0.70 14.71 -22.47
N ALA A 281 0.01 15.75 -22.93
CA ALA A 281 -0.10 17.07 -22.33
C ALA A 281 -1.44 17.76 -22.63
N THR A 282 -2.15 17.28 -23.65
CA THR A 282 -3.39 17.91 -24.16
C THR A 282 -4.66 17.14 -23.80
N VAL A 283 -4.54 15.99 -23.15
CA VAL A 283 -5.70 15.21 -22.69
C VAL A 283 -6.46 15.97 -21.60
N ASP A 284 -7.78 15.82 -21.55
CA ASP A 284 -8.62 16.47 -20.55
C ASP A 284 -8.26 16.04 -19.12
N ASP A 285 -8.40 16.93 -18.13
CA ASP A 285 -8.11 16.60 -16.72
C ASP A 285 -9.02 15.49 -16.18
N SER A 286 -10.26 15.41 -16.65
CA SER A 286 -11.20 14.34 -16.28
C SER A 286 -10.72 12.94 -16.65
N ILE A 287 -9.80 12.81 -17.62
CA ILE A 287 -9.21 11.51 -17.98
C ILE A 287 -8.36 10.97 -16.82
N VAL A 288 -7.58 11.83 -16.15
CA VAL A 288 -6.78 11.42 -14.98
C VAL A 288 -7.71 11.00 -13.84
N GLU A 289 -8.79 11.74 -13.62
CA GLU A 289 -9.82 11.38 -12.63
C GLU A 289 -10.48 10.03 -12.94
N ASN A 290 -10.79 9.76 -14.22
CA ASN A 290 -11.39 8.51 -14.65
C ASN A 290 -10.42 7.33 -14.50
N ILE A 291 -9.15 7.50 -14.87
CA ILE A 291 -8.09 6.50 -14.65
C ILE A 291 -7.97 6.19 -13.15
N ASN A 292 -7.91 7.22 -12.31
CA ASN A 292 -7.83 7.07 -10.86
C ASN A 292 -9.04 6.31 -10.30
N THR A 293 -10.25 6.67 -10.73
CA THR A 293 -11.48 5.99 -10.32
C THR A 293 -11.45 4.49 -10.66
N MET A 294 -11.01 4.14 -11.87
CA MET A 294 -10.88 2.75 -12.29
C MET A 294 -9.77 2.02 -11.51
N ARG A 295 -8.62 2.66 -11.30
CA ARG A 295 -7.53 2.10 -10.48
C ARG A 295 -7.98 1.83 -9.04
N GLU A 296 -8.73 2.75 -8.44
CA GLU A 296 -9.29 2.60 -7.09
C GLU A 296 -10.32 1.47 -6.99
N ALA A 297 -11.11 1.24 -8.06
CA ALA A 297 -11.99 0.09 -8.13
C ALA A 297 -11.21 -1.23 -8.16
N ALA A 298 -10.10 -1.29 -8.91
CA ALA A 298 -9.20 -2.44 -8.90
C ALA A 298 -8.53 -2.65 -7.52
N GLU A 299 -8.16 -1.57 -6.83
CA GLU A 299 -7.64 -1.62 -5.46
C GLU A 299 -8.68 -2.13 -4.45
N SER A 300 -9.93 -1.69 -4.59
CA SER A 300 -11.04 -2.16 -3.76
C SER A 300 -11.31 -3.65 -4.02
N ALA A 301 -11.27 -4.10 -5.27
CA ALA A 301 -11.39 -5.52 -5.59
C ALA A 301 -10.25 -6.36 -4.98
N GLU A 302 -9.01 -5.85 -4.97
CA GLU A 302 -7.88 -6.53 -4.30
C GLU A 302 -8.18 -6.79 -2.81
N THR A 303 -8.75 -5.79 -2.14
CA THR A 303 -8.92 -5.79 -0.69
C THR A 303 -10.21 -6.44 -0.22
N ASP A 304 -11.34 -6.04 -0.80
CA ASP A 304 -12.68 -6.48 -0.38
C ASP A 304 -13.14 -7.79 -1.02
N GLN A 305 -12.52 -8.21 -2.14
CA GLN A 305 -12.99 -9.37 -2.90
C GLN A 305 -11.93 -10.46 -3.03
N PHE A 306 -10.73 -10.14 -3.52
CA PHE A 306 -9.66 -11.13 -3.68
C PHE A 306 -9.17 -11.70 -2.35
N ASN A 307 -8.88 -10.86 -1.34
CA ASN A 307 -8.38 -11.39 -0.07
C ASN A 307 -9.37 -12.38 0.56
N PRO A 308 -10.66 -12.03 0.77
CA PRO A 308 -11.60 -12.98 1.35
C PRO A 308 -11.84 -14.22 0.47
N ALA A 309 -11.82 -14.08 -0.86
CA ALA A 309 -12.00 -15.21 -1.76
C ALA A 309 -10.83 -16.20 -1.70
N ILE A 310 -9.59 -15.70 -1.62
CA ILE A 310 -8.38 -16.51 -1.47
C ILE A 310 -8.41 -17.24 -0.12
N ASP A 311 -8.77 -16.53 0.95
CA ASP A 311 -8.85 -17.11 2.31
C ASP A 311 -9.88 -18.23 2.41
N ALA A 312 -10.99 -18.10 1.69
CA ALA A 312 -12.05 -19.09 1.65
C ALA A 312 -11.75 -20.28 0.71
N ALA A 313 -10.77 -20.14 -0.19
CA ALA A 313 -10.43 -21.15 -1.18
C ALA A 313 -9.29 -22.07 -0.70
N SER A 314 -9.10 -23.19 -1.39
CA SER A 314 -7.97 -24.08 -1.14
C SER A 314 -7.53 -24.79 -2.42
N GLY A 315 -6.27 -25.25 -2.43
CA GLY A 315 -5.67 -25.94 -3.58
C GLY A 315 -5.72 -25.08 -4.85
N ALA A 316 -6.01 -25.73 -5.98
CA ALA A 316 -5.97 -25.08 -7.30
C ALA A 316 -6.90 -23.85 -7.43
N ASP A 317 -7.99 -23.79 -6.66
CA ASP A 317 -8.87 -22.62 -6.68
C ASP A 317 -8.23 -21.42 -5.96
N ALA A 318 -7.51 -21.65 -4.87
CA ALA A 318 -6.76 -20.60 -4.18
C ALA A 318 -5.61 -20.10 -5.06
N ASP A 319 -4.87 -21.02 -5.70
CA ASP A 319 -3.80 -20.68 -6.63
C ASP A 319 -4.32 -19.83 -7.80
N ALA A 320 -5.46 -20.21 -8.39
CA ALA A 320 -6.07 -19.46 -9.47
C ALA A 320 -6.52 -18.04 -9.05
N LEU A 321 -7.05 -17.90 -7.83
CA LEU A 321 -7.42 -16.60 -7.27
C LEU A 321 -6.19 -15.73 -6.95
N GLN A 322 -5.08 -16.33 -6.48
CA GLN A 322 -3.82 -15.62 -6.29
C GLN A 322 -3.27 -15.09 -7.63
N ASN A 323 -3.30 -15.92 -8.67
CA ASN A 323 -2.93 -15.52 -10.03
C ASN A 323 -3.83 -14.39 -10.55
N GLY A 324 -5.14 -14.45 -10.31
CA GLY A 324 -6.07 -13.36 -10.63
C GLY A 324 -5.75 -12.06 -9.89
N LYS A 325 -5.41 -12.16 -8.60
CA LYS A 325 -4.99 -11.00 -7.80
C LYS A 325 -3.69 -10.38 -8.33
N ILE A 326 -2.74 -11.19 -8.79
CA ILE A 326 -1.49 -10.69 -9.41
C ILE A 326 -1.82 -9.90 -10.68
N ALA A 327 -2.68 -10.42 -11.56
CA ALA A 327 -3.12 -9.70 -12.75
C ALA A 327 -3.86 -8.39 -12.40
N ASN A 328 -4.72 -8.40 -11.38
CA ASN A 328 -5.37 -7.18 -10.88
C ASN A 328 -4.35 -6.14 -10.36
N LYS A 329 -3.27 -6.57 -9.71
CA LYS A 329 -2.19 -5.65 -9.31
C LYS A 329 -1.49 -5.04 -10.53
N VAL A 330 -1.22 -5.82 -11.58
CA VAL A 330 -0.67 -5.30 -12.83
C VAL A 330 -1.62 -4.26 -13.43
N LEU A 331 -2.92 -4.54 -13.49
CA LEU A 331 -3.95 -3.60 -13.96
C LEU A 331 -3.93 -2.28 -13.19
N LYS A 332 -3.95 -2.36 -11.85
CA LYS A 332 -3.92 -1.19 -10.95
C LYS A 332 -2.65 -0.35 -11.18
N LEU A 333 -1.48 -0.98 -11.17
CA LEU A 333 -0.20 -0.29 -11.29
C LEU A 333 0.00 0.31 -12.69
N THR A 334 -0.49 -0.32 -13.76
CA THR A 334 -0.49 0.27 -15.10
C THR A 334 -1.35 1.53 -15.15
N GLY A 335 -2.52 1.54 -14.52
CA GLY A 335 -3.34 2.75 -14.38
C GLY A 335 -2.61 3.87 -13.64
N GLU A 336 -1.91 3.55 -12.54
CA GLU A 336 -1.13 4.51 -11.76
C GLU A 336 0.03 5.13 -12.57
N VAL A 337 0.80 4.28 -13.25
CA VAL A 337 1.88 4.70 -14.14
C VAL A 337 1.37 5.58 -15.28
N GLN A 338 0.23 5.24 -15.90
CA GLN A 338 -0.35 6.07 -16.96
C GLN A 338 -0.80 7.44 -16.43
N ALA A 339 -1.46 7.48 -15.27
CA ALA A 339 -1.87 8.74 -14.66
C ALA A 339 -0.66 9.64 -14.38
N LEU A 340 0.45 9.07 -13.87
CA LEU A 340 1.71 9.79 -13.67
C LEU A 340 2.31 10.28 -14.98
N ASN A 341 2.34 9.47 -16.04
CA ASN A 341 2.82 9.89 -17.36
C ASN A 341 2.03 11.09 -17.91
N ILE A 342 0.70 11.10 -17.74
CA ILE A 342 -0.14 12.24 -18.14
C ILE A 342 0.20 13.48 -17.31
N LYS A 343 0.30 13.34 -15.97
CA LYS A 343 0.65 14.45 -15.07
C LYS A 343 2.03 15.03 -15.42
N ILE A 344 3.02 14.19 -15.69
CA ILE A 344 4.38 14.60 -16.11
C ILE A 344 4.34 15.35 -17.43
N ALA A 345 3.64 14.83 -18.45
CA ALA A 345 3.54 15.48 -19.75
C ALA A 345 2.92 16.88 -19.63
N LYS A 346 1.86 17.03 -18.83
CA LYS A 346 1.22 18.32 -18.54
C LYS A 346 2.16 19.27 -17.81
N ALA A 347 2.83 18.80 -16.76
CA ALA A 347 3.79 19.61 -16.00
C ALA A 347 4.97 20.08 -16.86
N GLN A 348 5.52 19.20 -17.71
CA GLN A 348 6.57 19.55 -18.66
C GLN A 348 6.11 20.61 -19.68
N ALA A 349 4.90 20.44 -20.24
CA ALA A 349 4.32 21.42 -21.16
C ALA A 349 4.06 22.79 -20.50
N ALA A 350 3.76 22.79 -19.20
CA ALA A 350 3.65 24.00 -18.37
C ALA A 350 5.00 24.58 -17.93
N GLY A 351 6.11 23.89 -18.18
CA GLY A 351 7.45 24.29 -17.72
C GLY A 351 7.67 24.13 -16.20
N SER A 352 6.90 23.24 -15.56
CA SER A 352 7.02 22.94 -14.13
C SER A 352 8.09 21.87 -13.85
N ASP A 353 8.64 21.86 -12.64
CA ASP A 353 9.55 20.79 -12.19
C ASP A 353 8.78 19.47 -12.05
N THR A 354 9.35 18.40 -12.62
CA THR A 354 8.77 17.06 -12.62
C THR A 354 9.52 16.07 -11.74
N SER A 355 10.56 16.49 -11.03
CA SER A 355 11.45 15.60 -10.26
C SER A 355 10.69 14.67 -9.30
N ASP A 356 9.71 15.19 -8.57
CA ASP A 356 8.89 14.39 -7.64
C ASP A 356 7.91 13.43 -8.35
N LEU A 357 7.41 13.83 -9.51
CA LEU A 357 6.54 12.97 -10.33
C LEU A 357 7.35 11.85 -10.98
N GLU A 358 8.56 12.16 -11.45
CA GLU A 358 9.49 11.20 -12.04
C GLU A 358 10.01 10.20 -11.00
N SER A 359 10.26 10.64 -9.76
CA SER A 359 10.59 9.74 -8.65
C SER A 359 9.43 8.79 -8.36
N SER A 360 8.21 9.30 -8.19
CA SER A 360 7.02 8.44 -7.98
C SER A 360 6.79 7.49 -9.15
N LEU A 361 7.01 7.95 -10.39
CA LEU A 361 6.92 7.10 -11.57
C LEU A 361 7.93 5.96 -11.52
N ALA A 362 9.19 6.23 -11.10
CA ALA A 362 10.21 5.20 -10.98
C ALA A 362 9.84 4.13 -9.94
N ASP A 363 9.29 4.55 -8.80
CA ASP A 363 8.84 3.64 -7.73
C ASP A 363 7.68 2.75 -8.20
N GLU A 364 6.66 3.35 -8.83
CA GLU A 364 5.52 2.61 -9.35
C GLU A 364 5.90 1.70 -10.53
N GLN A 365 6.85 2.13 -11.36
CA GLN A 365 7.38 1.29 -12.44
C GLN A 365 8.11 0.06 -11.89
N LYS A 366 8.85 0.20 -10.78
CA LYS A 366 9.51 -0.94 -10.11
C LYS A 366 8.50 -1.94 -9.56
N LYS A 367 7.41 -1.45 -8.93
CA LYS A 367 6.30 -2.29 -8.45
C LYS A 367 5.61 -3.00 -9.62
N LEU A 368 5.33 -2.28 -10.71
CA LEU A 368 4.70 -2.82 -11.92
C LEU A 368 5.56 -3.92 -12.54
N THR A 369 6.85 -3.66 -12.76
CA THR A 369 7.79 -4.66 -13.31
C THR A 369 7.87 -5.92 -12.44
N THR A 370 7.85 -5.77 -11.12
CA THR A 370 7.86 -6.92 -10.20
C THR A 370 6.61 -7.78 -10.33
N ASN A 371 5.42 -7.16 -10.43
CA ASN A 371 4.16 -7.90 -10.57
C ASN A 371 4.01 -8.52 -11.97
N ILE A 372 4.50 -7.85 -13.03
CA ILE A 372 4.57 -8.42 -14.38
C ILE A 372 5.46 -9.66 -14.39
N ALA A 373 6.65 -9.59 -13.78
CA ALA A 373 7.54 -10.74 -13.69
C ALA A 373 6.92 -11.90 -12.89
N THR A 374 6.12 -11.58 -11.87
CA THR A 374 5.37 -12.57 -11.10
C THR A 374 4.30 -13.23 -11.96
N ASP A 375 3.45 -12.46 -12.65
CA ASP A 375 2.46 -12.99 -13.60
C ASP A 375 3.09 -13.91 -14.65
N GLN A 376 4.19 -13.47 -15.26
CA GLN A 376 4.94 -14.26 -16.25
C GLN A 376 5.54 -15.54 -15.69
N LYS A 377 5.90 -15.58 -14.40
CA LYS A 377 6.39 -16.80 -13.75
C LYS A 377 5.29 -17.87 -13.64
N HIS A 378 4.05 -17.44 -13.51
CA HIS A 378 2.85 -18.30 -13.47
C HIS A 378 2.26 -18.53 -14.87
N ALA A 379 2.98 -18.20 -15.95
CA ALA A 379 2.45 -18.28 -17.30
C ALA A 379 1.91 -19.67 -17.64
N GLY A 380 0.66 -19.73 -18.11
CA GLY A 380 -0.04 -20.96 -18.45
C GLY A 380 -0.84 -21.58 -17.29
N GLU A 381 -0.72 -21.06 -16.07
CA GLU A 381 -1.55 -21.47 -14.93
C GLU A 381 -2.94 -20.84 -15.01
N ALA A 382 -3.90 -21.47 -14.33
CA ALA A 382 -5.26 -20.94 -14.24
C ALA A 382 -5.27 -19.61 -13.48
N GLN A 383 -6.15 -18.71 -13.91
CA GLN A 383 -6.32 -17.38 -13.35
C GLN A 383 -7.82 -17.13 -13.16
N LYS A 384 -8.22 -16.65 -11.99
CA LYS A 384 -9.64 -16.46 -11.62
C LYS A 384 -9.88 -15.10 -11.00
N GLY A 385 -10.84 -14.36 -11.54
CA GLY A 385 -11.32 -13.08 -11.05
C GLY A 385 -12.33 -13.23 -9.91
N VAL A 386 -12.80 -12.08 -9.43
CA VAL A 386 -13.72 -11.96 -8.28
C VAL A 386 -14.93 -11.06 -8.58
N ALA A 387 -15.03 -10.56 -9.81
CA ALA A 387 -16.08 -9.66 -10.28
C ALA A 387 -17.30 -10.40 -10.83
#